data_AF-A0A2X0PFE7-F1
#
_entry.id   AF-A0A2X0PFE7-F1
#
_cell.length_a   1.000
_cell.length_b   1.000
_cell.length_c   1.000
_cell.angle_alpha   90.00
_cell.angle_beta   90.00
_cell.angle_gamma   90.00
#
_symmetry.space_group_name_H-M   'P 1'
#
loop_
_entity.id
_entity.type
_entity.pdbx_description
1 polymer ?
#
loop_
_entity_poly.entity_id
_entity_poly.type
_entity_poly.pdbx_seq_one_letter_code
_entity_poly.pdbx_strand_id
1 'polypeptide(L)'
;MLQPYWLKHLTEYAASARPLAQLSPLEGFQLYGNEKAFLVPFICLAFYATAKKNKKKQTSALLIPAALTSVLAGITEPIDFTYLFAVPALWVFYSVMSATMNTVMYLFGLRKFMSDGAIGIASMNWLPLLENHWHTYVMQFIVGIIFGIITYFVFKIMIEKFNYITPGREADDEDAKLINKKQYKQKMAAKAAGKDANDPYIARATAYLDLLGGASKITELSSCATRLRVSVADPSKVAPDSQFKANKAVNVVHHGKAIQVIEGLDVPQVLDEMNQLMQESGNDAKVSTEQDNPYIARATGIVDLLGGEENIKDVIACASRVRTHVFDTKKVAPDAEFKKIVDSYEVQHRDNNEIDIVVGLDADQVVD
;
A
#
# COMPACT_ATOMS: atom_id res chain seq x y z
N MET A 1 -1.61 -13.42 -29.95
CA MET A 1 -2.08 -13.63 -28.57
C MET A 1 -3.01 -14.82 -28.57
N LEU A 2 -2.86 -15.77 -27.65
CA LEU A 2 -3.61 -17.03 -27.66
C LEU A 2 -5.07 -16.85 -27.18
N GLN A 3 -5.36 -15.93 -26.24
CA GLN A 3 -6.73 -15.68 -25.77
C GLN A 3 -7.72 -15.22 -26.87
N PRO A 4 -7.41 -14.20 -27.72
CA PRO A 4 -8.31 -13.86 -28.83
C PRO A 4 -8.52 -15.00 -29.83
N TYR A 5 -7.48 -15.86 -30.01
CA TYR A 5 -7.57 -17.03 -30.87
C TYR A 5 -8.53 -18.07 -30.29
N TRP A 6 -8.41 -18.37 -28.99
CA TRP A 6 -9.34 -19.25 -28.26
C TRP A 6 -10.79 -18.80 -28.42
N LEU A 7 -11.08 -17.52 -28.15
CA LEU A 7 -12.44 -16.98 -28.22
C LEU A 7 -13.01 -17.02 -29.63
N LYS A 8 -12.19 -16.77 -30.66
CA LYS A 8 -12.62 -16.84 -32.07
C LYS A 8 -13.07 -18.25 -32.48
N HIS A 9 -12.47 -19.30 -31.92
CA HIS A 9 -12.75 -20.70 -32.28
C HIS A 9 -13.60 -21.43 -31.23
N LEU A 10 -14.02 -20.74 -30.16
CA LEU A 10 -14.72 -21.36 -29.03
C LEU A 10 -16.00 -22.09 -29.45
N THR A 11 -16.79 -21.51 -30.36
CA THR A 11 -18.01 -22.13 -30.88
C THR A 11 -17.72 -23.40 -31.69
N GLU A 12 -16.62 -23.41 -32.47
CA GLU A 12 -16.19 -24.59 -33.23
C GLU A 12 -15.77 -25.71 -32.27
N TYR A 13 -15.00 -25.37 -31.23
CA TYR A 13 -14.57 -26.33 -30.21
C TYR A 13 -15.76 -26.88 -29.40
N ALA A 14 -16.74 -26.02 -29.08
CA ALA A 14 -17.95 -26.41 -28.39
C ALA A 14 -18.77 -27.45 -29.16
N ALA A 15 -18.88 -27.28 -30.48
CA ALA A 15 -19.66 -28.17 -31.35
C ALA A 15 -18.98 -29.52 -31.63
N SER A 16 -17.69 -29.66 -31.35
CA SER A 16 -16.91 -30.87 -31.66
C SER A 16 -16.79 -31.80 -30.46
N ALA A 17 -17.05 -33.10 -30.68
CA ALA A 17 -16.76 -34.17 -29.71
C ALA A 17 -15.30 -34.65 -29.74
N ARG A 18 -14.46 -34.12 -30.65
CA ARG A 18 -13.04 -34.50 -30.72
C ARG A 18 -12.29 -33.97 -29.48
N PRO A 19 -11.26 -34.68 -28.98
CA PRO A 19 -10.50 -34.19 -27.84
C PRO A 19 -9.88 -32.81 -28.08
N LEU A 20 -9.96 -31.91 -27.10
CA LEU A 20 -9.32 -30.58 -27.16
C LEU A 20 -7.80 -30.66 -27.38
N ALA A 21 -7.17 -31.76 -26.96
CA ALA A 21 -5.78 -32.07 -27.30
C ALA A 21 -5.48 -32.02 -28.81
N GLN A 22 -6.47 -32.32 -29.65
CA GLN A 22 -6.35 -32.27 -31.11
C GLN A 22 -6.84 -30.94 -31.69
N LEU A 23 -7.87 -30.35 -31.10
CA LEU A 23 -8.51 -29.11 -31.61
C LEU A 23 -7.72 -27.85 -31.28
N SER A 24 -7.07 -27.82 -30.11
CA SER A 24 -6.42 -26.63 -29.55
C SER A 24 -5.04 -26.95 -28.93
N PRO A 25 -4.10 -27.58 -29.66
CA PRO A 25 -2.87 -28.12 -29.08
C PRO A 25 -2.01 -27.07 -28.37
N LEU A 26 -2.02 -25.82 -28.84
CA LEU A 26 -1.24 -24.71 -28.26
C LEU A 26 -1.88 -24.10 -27.00
N GLU A 27 -3.18 -24.31 -26.78
CA GLU A 27 -3.92 -23.64 -25.70
C GLU A 27 -3.65 -24.27 -24.32
N GLY A 28 -3.00 -25.43 -24.28
CA GLY A 28 -2.53 -26.05 -23.04
C GLY A 28 -1.42 -25.27 -22.31
N PHE A 29 -0.79 -24.29 -22.94
CA PHE A 29 0.20 -23.44 -22.28
C PHE A 29 -0.43 -22.32 -21.43
N GLN A 30 -1.76 -22.18 -21.45
CA GLN A 30 -2.51 -21.13 -20.75
C GLN A 30 -3.26 -21.64 -19.50
N LEU A 31 -2.70 -22.63 -18.80
CA LEU A 31 -3.34 -23.23 -17.62
C LEU A 31 -3.09 -22.47 -16.31
N TYR A 32 -2.32 -21.38 -16.32
CA TYR A 32 -1.79 -20.68 -15.15
C TYR A 32 -2.80 -19.84 -14.32
N GLY A 33 -4.12 -20.06 -14.48
CA GLY A 33 -5.11 -19.60 -13.51
C GLY A 33 -5.64 -20.69 -12.59
N ASN A 34 -5.32 -21.97 -12.87
CA ASN A 34 -5.74 -23.08 -12.01
C ASN A 34 -5.15 -22.95 -10.60
N GLU A 35 -3.90 -22.50 -10.46
CA GLU A 35 -3.25 -22.33 -9.16
C GLU A 35 -3.94 -21.28 -8.29
N LYS A 36 -4.51 -20.26 -8.91
CA LYS A 36 -5.26 -19.19 -8.25
C LYS A 36 -6.55 -19.71 -7.65
N ALA A 37 -7.19 -20.65 -8.36
CA ALA A 37 -8.44 -21.27 -7.94
C ALA A 37 -8.23 -22.44 -6.95
N PHE A 38 -7.17 -23.23 -7.13
CA PHE A 38 -6.99 -24.49 -6.40
C PHE A 38 -5.90 -24.45 -5.34
N LEU A 39 -4.78 -23.75 -5.54
CA LEU A 39 -3.69 -23.76 -4.56
C LEU A 39 -3.88 -22.69 -3.49
N VAL A 40 -4.26 -21.46 -3.88
CA VAL A 40 -4.38 -20.33 -2.96
C VAL A 40 -5.36 -20.58 -1.80
N PRO A 41 -6.56 -21.16 -1.99
CA PRO A 41 -7.44 -21.47 -0.86
C PRO A 41 -6.81 -22.42 0.16
N PHE A 42 -6.01 -23.38 -0.29
CA PHE A 42 -5.31 -24.33 0.56
C PHE A 42 -4.09 -23.70 1.26
N ILE A 43 -3.45 -22.72 0.63
CA ILE A 43 -2.44 -21.86 1.27
C ILE A 43 -3.09 -21.05 2.41
N CYS A 44 -4.23 -20.40 2.15
CA CYS A 44 -5.00 -19.70 3.17
C CYS A 44 -5.42 -20.64 4.31
N LEU A 45 -5.84 -21.87 3.99
CA LEU A 45 -6.16 -22.87 5.00
C LEU A 45 -4.93 -23.24 5.85
N ALA A 46 -3.74 -23.35 5.24
CA ALA A 46 -2.50 -23.62 5.97
C ALA A 46 -2.12 -22.47 6.90
N PHE A 47 -2.25 -21.21 6.46
CA PHE A 47 -2.04 -20.03 7.31
C PHE A 47 -3.02 -20.01 8.49
N TYR A 48 -4.31 -20.24 8.22
CA TYR A 48 -5.32 -20.32 9.29
C TYR A 48 -5.07 -21.50 10.27
N ALA A 49 -4.66 -22.65 9.76
CA ALA A 49 -4.39 -23.83 10.57
C ALA A 49 -3.19 -23.59 11.52
N THR A 50 -2.19 -22.86 11.05
CA THR A 50 -0.95 -22.58 11.78
C THR A 50 -0.99 -21.27 12.58
N ALA A 51 -2.04 -20.47 12.45
CA ALA A 51 -2.25 -19.25 13.24
C ALA A 51 -2.41 -19.55 14.74
N LYS A 52 -1.95 -18.62 15.58
CA LYS A 52 -2.12 -18.66 17.03
C LYS A 52 -3.61 -18.68 17.40
N LYS A 53 -3.95 -19.37 18.49
CA LYS A 53 -5.34 -19.56 18.94
C LYS A 53 -6.10 -18.23 19.12
N ASN A 54 -5.44 -17.23 19.72
CA ASN A 54 -5.99 -15.88 19.95
C ASN A 54 -6.13 -15.05 18.66
N LYS A 55 -5.41 -15.39 17.57
CA LYS A 55 -5.42 -14.63 16.31
C LYS A 55 -6.26 -15.28 15.20
N LYS A 56 -6.80 -16.49 15.41
CA LYS A 56 -7.56 -17.22 14.38
C LYS A 56 -8.72 -16.43 13.78
N LYS A 57 -9.48 -15.70 14.60
CA LYS A 57 -10.64 -14.90 14.14
C LYS A 57 -10.20 -13.79 13.18
N GLN A 58 -9.21 -13.01 13.58
CA GLN A 58 -8.63 -11.94 12.76
C GLN A 58 -8.01 -12.52 11.48
N THR A 59 -7.27 -13.62 11.60
CA THR A 59 -6.65 -14.31 10.47
C THR A 59 -7.69 -14.78 9.45
N SER A 60 -8.79 -15.41 9.89
CA SER A 60 -9.86 -15.82 8.99
C SER A 60 -10.56 -14.64 8.32
N ALA A 61 -10.73 -13.52 9.01
CA ALA A 61 -11.35 -12.31 8.46
C ALA A 61 -10.53 -11.72 7.30
N LEU A 62 -9.20 -11.91 7.31
CA LEU A 62 -8.30 -11.48 6.24
C LEU A 62 -8.22 -12.51 5.10
N LEU A 63 -8.11 -13.79 5.45
CA LEU A 63 -7.83 -14.86 4.49
C LEU A 63 -9.05 -15.27 3.66
N ILE A 64 -10.26 -15.23 4.22
CA ILE A 64 -11.48 -15.65 3.50
C ILE A 64 -11.76 -14.72 2.31
N PRO A 65 -11.82 -13.37 2.47
CA PRO A 65 -12.03 -12.48 1.33
C PRO A 65 -10.92 -12.60 0.29
N ALA A 66 -9.66 -12.67 0.73
CA ALA A 66 -8.52 -12.78 -0.17
C ALA A 66 -8.52 -14.11 -0.95
N ALA A 67 -8.88 -15.23 -0.32
CA ALA A 67 -9.06 -16.51 -1.01
C ALA A 67 -10.21 -16.44 -2.02
N LEU A 68 -11.34 -15.82 -1.65
CA LEU A 68 -12.48 -15.67 -2.55
C LEU A 68 -12.13 -14.79 -3.76
N THR A 69 -11.43 -13.68 -3.55
CA THR A 69 -10.94 -12.79 -4.62
C THR A 69 -9.98 -13.54 -5.55
N SER A 70 -9.06 -14.35 -5.00
CA SER A 70 -8.17 -15.20 -5.79
C SER A 70 -8.93 -16.21 -6.65
N VAL A 71 -9.89 -16.92 -6.06
CA VAL A 71 -10.66 -17.94 -6.78
C VAL A 71 -11.52 -17.31 -7.86
N LEU A 72 -12.29 -16.26 -7.52
CA LEU A 72 -13.28 -15.69 -8.42
C LEU A 72 -12.67 -14.78 -9.50
N ALA A 73 -11.82 -13.85 -9.08
CA ALA A 73 -11.25 -12.80 -9.93
C ALA A 73 -9.82 -13.11 -10.39
N GLY A 74 -9.17 -14.14 -9.85
CA GLY A 74 -7.80 -14.50 -10.26
C GLY A 74 -6.73 -13.52 -9.76
N ILE A 75 -7.03 -12.72 -8.75
CA ILE A 75 -6.10 -11.76 -8.12
C ILE A 75 -5.51 -12.43 -6.87
N THR A 76 -4.21 -12.69 -6.90
CA THR A 76 -3.48 -13.47 -5.89
C THR A 76 -2.55 -12.63 -5.03
N GLU A 77 -2.23 -11.42 -5.49
CA GLU A 77 -1.27 -10.49 -4.93
C GLU A 77 -1.42 -10.27 -3.42
N PRO A 78 -2.64 -10.11 -2.85
CA PRO A 78 -2.80 -9.95 -1.41
C PRO A 78 -2.25 -11.13 -0.60
N ILE A 79 -2.34 -12.35 -1.13
CA ILE A 79 -1.82 -13.57 -0.49
C ILE A 79 -0.35 -13.77 -0.86
N ASP A 80 -0.02 -13.68 -2.15
CA ASP A 80 1.30 -13.97 -2.69
C ASP A 80 2.38 -13.05 -2.11
N PHE A 81 2.11 -11.75 -1.98
CA PHE A 81 3.09 -10.82 -1.43
C PHE A 81 3.44 -11.09 0.03
N THR A 82 2.55 -11.76 0.76
CA THR A 82 2.79 -12.10 2.17
C THR A 82 3.95 -13.08 2.33
N TYR A 83 4.09 -14.05 1.43
CA TYR A 83 5.15 -15.07 1.51
C TYR A 83 6.22 -14.95 0.43
N LEU A 84 5.93 -14.35 -0.73
CA LEU A 84 6.92 -14.04 -1.79
C LEU A 84 8.16 -13.37 -1.21
N PHE A 85 7.92 -12.43 -0.31
CA PHE A 85 8.96 -11.62 0.24
C PHE A 85 9.40 -12.06 1.65
N ALA A 86 8.47 -12.39 2.54
CA ALA A 86 8.80 -12.77 3.92
C ALA A 86 9.42 -14.17 4.01
N VAL A 87 9.02 -15.09 3.12
CA VAL A 87 9.44 -16.49 3.14
C VAL A 87 9.64 -17.02 1.71
N PRO A 88 10.70 -16.60 1.00
CA PRO A 88 10.90 -16.93 -0.42
C PRO A 88 10.85 -18.43 -0.73
N ALA A 89 11.23 -19.29 0.22
CA ALA A 89 11.13 -20.74 0.09
C ALA A 89 9.70 -21.25 -0.15
N LEU A 90 8.70 -20.65 0.50
CA LEU A 90 7.29 -21.00 0.26
C LEU A 90 6.86 -20.59 -1.15
N TRP A 91 7.39 -19.49 -1.67
CA TRP A 91 7.09 -19.04 -3.03
C TRP A 91 7.70 -19.93 -4.11
N VAL A 92 8.97 -20.33 -3.94
CA VAL A 92 9.59 -21.31 -4.85
C VAL A 92 8.79 -22.60 -4.88
N PHE A 93 8.36 -23.09 -3.72
CA PHE A 93 7.53 -24.29 -3.65
C PHE A 93 6.18 -24.11 -4.36
N TYR A 94 5.51 -22.98 -4.14
CA TYR A 94 4.27 -22.63 -4.85
C TYR A 94 4.45 -22.62 -6.37
N SER A 95 5.52 -22.00 -6.87
CA SER A 95 5.80 -21.95 -8.31
C SER A 95 6.04 -23.35 -8.90
N VAL A 96 6.78 -24.21 -8.20
CA VAL A 96 7.01 -25.61 -8.62
C VAL A 96 5.70 -26.39 -8.60
N MET A 97 4.87 -26.20 -7.58
CA MET A 97 3.58 -26.88 -7.45
C MET A 97 2.61 -26.44 -8.54
N SER A 98 2.52 -25.13 -8.83
CA SER A 98 1.74 -24.59 -9.94
C SER A 98 2.19 -25.18 -11.28
N ALA A 99 3.49 -25.11 -11.59
CA ALA A 99 4.03 -25.62 -12.84
C ALA A 99 3.78 -27.13 -13.01
N THR A 100 3.95 -27.90 -11.93
CA THR A 100 3.72 -29.35 -11.96
C THR A 100 2.23 -29.69 -12.10
N MET A 101 1.35 -28.97 -11.39
CA MET A 101 -0.10 -29.13 -11.51
C MET A 101 -0.56 -28.88 -12.94
N ASN A 102 -0.13 -27.76 -13.52
CA ASN A 102 -0.47 -27.36 -14.88
C ASN A 102 0.10 -28.36 -15.90
N THR A 103 1.29 -28.90 -15.66
CA THR A 103 1.87 -29.98 -16.49
C THR A 103 1.04 -31.26 -16.41
N VAL A 104 0.63 -31.68 -15.22
CA VAL A 104 -0.23 -32.86 -15.04
C VAL A 104 -1.58 -32.67 -15.73
N MET A 105 -2.21 -31.51 -15.56
CA MET A 105 -3.44 -31.14 -16.26
C MET A 105 -3.26 -31.17 -17.79
N TYR A 106 -2.15 -30.64 -18.30
CA TYR A 106 -1.81 -30.68 -19.72
C TYR A 106 -1.68 -32.11 -20.26
N LEU A 107 -1.07 -33.01 -19.49
CA LEU A 107 -0.93 -34.43 -19.82
C LEU A 107 -2.27 -35.16 -19.83
N PHE A 108 -3.22 -34.75 -18.99
CA PHE A 108 -4.61 -35.24 -19.00
C PHE A 108 -5.48 -34.58 -20.07
N GLY A 109 -4.89 -33.81 -21.00
CA GLY A 109 -5.58 -33.27 -22.17
C GLY A 109 -6.33 -31.97 -21.94
N LEU A 110 -6.10 -31.27 -20.82
CA LEU A 110 -6.64 -29.93 -20.61
C LEU A 110 -5.89 -28.94 -21.52
N ARG A 111 -6.52 -28.56 -22.64
CA ARG A 111 -5.99 -27.59 -23.62
C ARG A 111 -6.93 -26.41 -23.84
N LYS A 112 -6.94 -25.47 -22.89
CA LYS A 112 -7.87 -24.33 -22.93
C LYS A 112 -7.27 -23.10 -22.26
N PHE A 113 -7.88 -21.95 -22.52
CA PHE A 113 -7.55 -20.70 -21.87
C PHE A 113 -8.04 -20.67 -20.42
N MET A 114 -7.13 -20.85 -19.45
CA MET A 114 -7.45 -20.92 -18.02
C MET A 114 -6.77 -19.83 -17.19
N SER A 115 -6.29 -18.76 -17.82
CA SER A 115 -5.44 -17.75 -17.17
C SER A 115 -6.15 -16.82 -16.17
N ASP A 116 -7.48 -16.74 -16.24
CA ASP A 116 -8.32 -15.86 -15.43
C ASP A 116 -8.73 -16.52 -14.09
N GLY A 117 -9.52 -15.83 -13.26
CA GLY A 117 -10.26 -16.43 -12.15
C GLY A 117 -11.43 -17.30 -12.61
N ALA A 118 -12.08 -17.98 -11.67
CA ALA A 118 -13.18 -18.91 -11.92
C ALA A 118 -14.31 -18.28 -12.73
N ILE A 119 -14.58 -16.97 -12.60
CA ILE A 119 -15.61 -16.27 -13.39
C ILE A 119 -15.22 -16.24 -14.88
N GLY A 120 -13.98 -15.86 -15.18
CA GLY A 120 -13.45 -15.86 -16.54
C GLY A 120 -13.31 -17.27 -17.11
N ILE A 121 -12.81 -18.21 -16.32
CA ILE A 121 -12.72 -19.62 -16.71
C ILE A 121 -14.11 -20.18 -17.02
N ALA A 122 -15.12 -19.89 -16.18
CA ALA A 122 -16.47 -20.37 -16.37
C ALA A 122 -17.08 -19.85 -17.67
N SER A 123 -16.99 -18.54 -17.89
CA SER A 123 -17.56 -17.88 -19.06
C SER A 123 -16.89 -18.29 -20.38
N MET A 124 -15.58 -18.54 -20.37
CA MET A 124 -14.81 -18.84 -21.58
C MET A 124 -14.55 -20.34 -21.80
N ASN A 125 -14.90 -21.19 -20.83
CA ASN A 125 -14.65 -22.64 -20.90
C ASN A 125 -15.79 -23.48 -20.33
N TRP A 126 -16.06 -23.38 -19.02
CA TRP A 126 -16.96 -24.34 -18.35
C TRP A 126 -18.35 -24.36 -18.96
N LEU A 127 -18.93 -23.18 -19.20
CA LEU A 127 -20.27 -23.06 -19.76
C LEU A 127 -20.30 -23.38 -21.27
N PRO A 128 -19.44 -22.79 -22.12
CA PRO A 128 -19.58 -22.98 -23.57
C PRO A 128 -19.19 -24.38 -24.04
N LEU A 129 -18.28 -25.08 -23.33
CA LEU A 129 -17.79 -26.39 -23.72
C LEU A 129 -18.40 -27.53 -22.89
N LEU A 130 -19.42 -27.26 -22.07
CA LEU A 130 -19.96 -28.23 -21.11
C LEU A 130 -20.42 -29.52 -21.81
N GLU A 131 -21.16 -29.39 -22.90
CA GLU A 131 -21.81 -30.51 -23.59
C GLU A 131 -20.81 -31.59 -24.02
N ASN A 132 -19.75 -31.21 -24.74
CA ASN A 132 -18.80 -32.16 -25.32
C ASN A 132 -17.53 -32.38 -24.47
N HIS A 133 -17.21 -31.47 -23.55
CA HIS A 133 -15.90 -31.47 -22.88
C HIS A 133 -15.96 -31.50 -21.34
N TRP A 134 -17.12 -31.75 -20.72
CA TRP A 134 -17.29 -31.75 -19.25
C TRP A 134 -16.28 -32.63 -18.49
N HIS A 135 -15.90 -33.78 -19.05
CA HIS A 135 -14.98 -34.74 -18.43
C HIS A 135 -13.60 -34.13 -18.12
N THR A 136 -13.16 -33.16 -18.93
CA THR A 136 -11.91 -32.42 -18.69
C THR A 136 -11.99 -31.52 -17.45
N TYR A 137 -13.19 -31.03 -17.08
CA TYR A 137 -13.40 -30.26 -15.85
C TYR A 137 -13.42 -31.16 -14.63
N VAL A 138 -13.95 -32.38 -14.74
CA VAL A 138 -13.81 -33.37 -13.67
C VAL A 138 -12.33 -33.64 -13.39
N MET A 139 -11.51 -33.85 -14.42
CA MET A 139 -10.06 -33.98 -14.23
C MET A 139 -9.40 -32.70 -13.72
N GLN A 140 -9.84 -31.52 -14.15
CA GLN A 140 -9.38 -30.24 -13.61
C GLN A 140 -9.56 -30.18 -12.09
N PHE A 141 -10.76 -30.45 -11.61
CA PHE A 141 -11.08 -30.38 -10.18
C PHE A 141 -10.39 -31.50 -9.39
N ILE A 142 -10.32 -32.72 -9.92
CA ILE A 142 -9.60 -33.83 -9.26
C ILE A 142 -8.13 -33.48 -9.06
N VAL A 143 -7.44 -33.09 -10.14
CA VAL A 143 -6.01 -32.72 -10.08
C VAL A 143 -5.83 -31.49 -9.19
N GLY A 144 -6.65 -30.45 -9.38
CA GLY A 144 -6.59 -29.23 -8.60
C GLY A 144 -6.77 -29.45 -7.10
N ILE A 145 -7.76 -30.26 -6.68
CA ILE A 145 -8.00 -30.58 -5.27
C ILE A 145 -6.86 -31.41 -4.69
N ILE A 146 -6.36 -32.42 -5.41
CA ILE A 146 -5.21 -33.23 -4.96
C ILE A 146 -4.00 -32.33 -4.71
N PHE A 147 -3.67 -31.47 -5.67
CA PHE A 147 -2.56 -30.53 -5.55
C PHE A 147 -2.79 -29.48 -4.46
N GLY A 148 -4.04 -29.03 -4.27
CA GLY A 148 -4.43 -28.17 -3.16
C GLY A 148 -4.16 -28.84 -1.81
N ILE A 149 -4.60 -30.08 -1.62
CA ILE A 149 -4.37 -30.86 -0.39
C ILE A 149 -2.86 -31.02 -0.13
N ILE A 150 -2.08 -31.39 -1.15
CA ILE A 150 -0.63 -31.50 -1.05
C ILE A 150 -0.02 -30.15 -0.63
N THR A 151 -0.45 -29.06 -1.27
CA THR A 151 0.01 -27.70 -0.96
C THR A 151 -0.29 -27.33 0.48
N TYR A 152 -1.49 -27.60 0.98
CA TYR A 152 -1.86 -27.37 2.37
C TYR A 152 -0.90 -28.08 3.33
N PHE A 153 -0.65 -29.38 3.14
CA PHE A 153 0.21 -30.12 4.04
C PHE A 153 1.66 -29.64 3.97
N VAL A 154 2.18 -29.37 2.77
CA VAL A 154 3.57 -28.89 2.66
C VAL A 154 3.72 -27.49 3.26
N PHE A 155 2.82 -26.55 2.97
CA PHE A 155 2.85 -25.22 3.58
C PHE A 155 2.76 -25.34 5.10
N LYS A 156 1.80 -26.10 5.62
CA LYS A 156 1.65 -26.31 7.07
C LYS A 156 2.94 -26.84 7.70
N ILE A 157 3.50 -27.92 7.14
CA ILE A 157 4.73 -28.54 7.64
C ILE A 157 5.90 -27.57 7.58
N MET A 158 6.07 -26.82 6.48
CA MET A 158 7.15 -25.84 6.35
C MET A 158 6.99 -24.70 7.37
N ILE A 159 5.79 -24.17 7.55
CA ILE A 159 5.51 -23.11 8.52
C ILE A 159 5.82 -23.57 9.96
N GLU A 160 5.39 -24.77 10.34
CA GLU A 160 5.61 -25.32 11.67
C GLU A 160 7.09 -25.69 11.90
N LYS A 161 7.73 -26.35 10.92
CA LYS A 161 9.11 -26.84 11.02
C LYS A 161 10.15 -25.72 11.07
N PHE A 162 9.96 -24.68 10.25
CA PHE A 162 10.89 -23.55 10.15
C PHE A 162 10.43 -22.33 10.94
N ASN A 163 9.31 -22.45 11.66
CA ASN A 163 8.70 -21.39 12.45
C ASN A 163 8.53 -20.07 11.67
N TYR A 164 7.98 -20.17 10.46
CA TYR A 164 7.74 -18.99 9.63
C TYR A 164 6.66 -18.09 10.23
N ILE A 165 6.89 -16.77 10.17
CA ILE A 165 5.94 -15.74 10.61
C ILE A 165 4.98 -15.44 9.45
N THR A 166 3.94 -16.27 9.32
CA THR A 166 2.82 -16.09 8.38
C THR A 166 1.63 -15.39 9.05
N PRO A 167 0.59 -14.95 8.32
CA PRO A 167 -0.56 -14.29 8.92
C PRO A 167 -1.18 -15.10 10.05
N GLY A 168 -1.36 -14.45 11.20
CA GLY A 168 -1.84 -15.06 12.43
C GLY A 168 -0.76 -15.67 13.31
N ARG A 169 0.53 -15.61 12.92
CA ARG A 169 1.68 -16.09 13.69
C ARG A 169 2.58 -14.95 14.21
N GLU A 170 2.17 -13.70 14.03
CA GLU A 170 2.82 -12.51 14.57
C GLU A 170 2.86 -12.52 16.11
N ALA A 171 3.68 -11.65 16.70
CA ALA A 171 3.73 -11.43 18.15
C ALA A 171 2.34 -11.04 18.70
N ASP A 172 2.09 -11.28 19.99
CA ASP A 172 0.72 -11.15 20.53
C ASP A 172 0.20 -9.70 20.48
N ASP A 173 1.10 -8.74 20.59
CA ASP A 173 0.93 -7.29 20.44
C ASP A 173 0.82 -6.80 18.99
N GLU A 174 1.11 -7.65 17.99
CA GLU A 174 1.00 -7.30 16.57
C GLU A 174 -0.24 -7.93 15.89
N ASP A 175 -1.05 -7.12 15.21
CA ASP A 175 -2.18 -7.64 14.44
C ASP A 175 -1.77 -8.52 13.25
N ALA A 176 -2.60 -9.54 12.97
CA ALA A 176 -2.46 -10.35 11.76
C ALA A 176 -2.63 -9.46 10.51
N LYS A 177 -1.75 -9.60 9.52
CA LYS A 177 -1.76 -8.74 8.34
C LYS A 177 -1.31 -9.45 7.07
N LEU A 178 -1.92 -9.06 5.95
CA LEU A 178 -1.43 -9.37 4.61
C LEU A 178 -0.45 -8.28 4.20
N ILE A 179 0.78 -8.66 3.89
CA ILE A 179 1.87 -7.71 3.64
C ILE A 179 1.99 -7.46 2.15
N ASN A 180 1.92 -6.21 1.73
CA ASN A 180 2.17 -5.82 0.34
C ASN A 180 3.65 -5.48 0.08
N LYS A 181 4.02 -5.26 -1.19
CA LYS A 181 5.40 -4.94 -1.58
C LYS A 181 5.97 -3.67 -0.90
N LYS A 182 5.15 -2.62 -0.69
CA LYS A 182 5.59 -1.38 -0.02
C LYS A 182 5.89 -1.66 1.45
N GLN A 183 4.97 -2.34 2.14
CA GLN A 183 5.12 -2.74 3.55
C GLN A 183 6.27 -3.72 3.76
N TYR A 184 6.52 -4.64 2.81
CA TYR A 184 7.68 -5.51 2.86
C TYR A 184 8.98 -4.73 2.74
N LYS A 185 9.07 -3.79 1.78
CA LYS A 185 10.25 -2.93 1.63
C LYS A 185 10.49 -2.07 2.87
N GLN A 186 9.44 -1.55 3.48
CA GLN A 186 9.52 -0.84 4.77
C GLN A 186 10.02 -1.76 5.88
N LYS A 187 9.46 -2.98 6.00
CA LYS A 187 9.93 -3.98 6.99
C LYS A 187 11.37 -4.43 6.74
N MET A 188 11.81 -4.58 5.49
CA MET A 188 13.17 -4.94 5.17
C MET A 188 14.13 -3.77 5.28
N ALA A 189 13.69 -2.54 5.04
CA ALA A 189 14.45 -1.35 5.40
C ALA A 189 14.63 -1.29 6.92
N ALA A 190 13.56 -1.50 7.71
CA ALA A 190 13.62 -1.57 9.17
C ALA A 190 14.45 -2.76 9.71
N LYS A 191 14.44 -3.91 9.01
CA LYS A 191 15.24 -5.10 9.37
C LYS A 191 16.69 -5.00 8.92
N ALA A 192 16.96 -4.37 7.78
CA ALA A 192 18.30 -4.04 7.31
C ALA A 192 18.93 -2.88 8.11
N ALA A 193 18.09 -2.02 8.69
CA ALA A 193 18.44 -1.04 9.71
C ALA A 193 18.55 -1.65 11.12
N GLY A 194 18.48 -2.99 11.23
CA GLY A 194 18.06 -3.69 12.43
C GLY A 194 18.69 -3.18 13.71
N LYS A 195 17.98 -2.36 14.50
CA LYS A 195 18.44 -1.81 15.79
C LYS A 195 19.97 -1.63 15.85
N ASP A 196 20.51 -1.02 14.81
CA ASP A 196 21.91 -0.62 14.79
C ASP A 196 21.91 0.86 15.15
N ALA A 197 22.78 1.27 16.07
CA ALA A 197 22.97 2.68 16.44
C ALA A 197 23.50 3.55 15.27
N ASN A 198 23.41 3.07 14.04
CA ASN A 198 23.91 3.64 12.79
C ASN A 198 22.84 3.74 11.67
N ASP A 199 21.54 3.52 11.95
CA ASP A 199 20.49 3.81 10.95
C ASP A 199 20.52 5.32 10.61
N PRO A 200 20.74 5.70 9.34
CA PRO A 200 20.82 7.10 8.92
C PRO A 200 19.51 7.89 9.07
N TYR A 201 18.37 7.23 9.33
CA TYR A 201 17.08 7.86 9.62
C TYR A 201 16.88 8.03 11.13
N ILE A 202 17.16 7.00 11.94
CA ILE A 202 17.14 7.11 13.41
C ILE A 202 18.17 8.14 13.87
N ALA A 203 19.42 8.06 13.38
CA ALA A 203 20.46 9.02 13.73
C ALA A 203 20.07 10.47 13.37
N ARG A 204 19.36 10.64 12.25
CA ARG A 204 18.87 11.95 11.78
C ARG A 204 17.67 12.43 12.59
N ALA A 205 16.73 11.55 12.90
CA ALA A 205 15.60 11.82 13.78
C ALA A 205 16.08 12.20 15.18
N THR A 206 16.99 11.42 15.79
CA THR A 206 17.63 11.74 17.07
C THR A 206 18.33 13.09 17.01
N ALA A 207 19.17 13.32 15.98
CA ALA A 207 19.85 14.60 15.82
C ALA A 207 18.85 15.75 15.70
N TYR A 208 17.82 15.65 14.86
CA TYR A 208 16.81 16.71 14.73
C TYR A 208 16.04 16.93 16.03
N LEU A 209 15.62 15.89 16.73
CA LEU A 209 14.96 16.03 18.03
C LEU A 209 15.85 16.79 19.02
N ASP A 210 17.14 16.47 19.11
CA ASP A 210 18.09 17.17 19.97
C ASP A 210 18.26 18.64 19.55
N LEU A 211 18.42 18.89 18.24
CA LEU A 211 18.56 20.23 17.68
C LEU A 211 17.29 21.07 17.82
N LEU A 212 16.12 20.45 17.91
CA LEU A 212 14.83 21.13 18.15
C LEU A 212 14.57 21.39 19.64
N GLY A 213 15.52 21.07 20.53
CA GLY A 213 15.42 21.29 21.97
C GLY A 213 14.95 20.08 22.76
N GLY A 214 14.91 18.91 22.14
CA GLY A 214 14.54 17.62 22.71
C GLY A 214 13.11 17.20 22.40
N ALA A 215 12.86 15.89 22.40
CA ALA A 215 11.57 15.29 22.10
C ALA A 215 10.43 15.92 22.91
N SER A 216 10.61 16.19 24.21
CA SER A 216 9.60 16.78 25.11
C SER A 216 9.25 18.25 24.83
N LYS A 217 9.93 18.91 23.89
CA LYS A 217 9.72 20.33 23.55
C LYS A 217 8.99 20.55 22.24
N ILE A 218 8.65 19.48 21.53
CA ILE A 218 7.86 19.52 20.32
C ILE A 218 6.38 19.47 20.69
N THR A 219 5.61 20.44 20.21
CA THR A 219 4.15 20.52 20.46
C THR A 219 3.37 19.90 19.32
N GLU A 220 3.85 20.06 18.08
CA GLU A 220 3.23 19.51 16.88
C GLU A 220 4.31 19.10 15.88
N LEU A 221 4.07 17.98 15.18
CA LEU A 221 4.97 17.44 14.19
C LEU A 221 4.18 16.99 12.98
N SER A 222 4.47 17.56 11.82
CA SER A 222 3.86 17.15 10.56
C SER A 222 4.89 17.12 9.44
N SER A 223 4.50 16.58 8.28
CA SER A 223 5.39 16.54 7.12
C SER A 223 4.65 16.75 5.81
N CYS A 224 5.35 17.35 4.86
CA CYS A 224 5.02 17.24 3.44
C CYS A 224 6.00 16.33 2.68
N ALA A 225 5.83 16.20 1.36
CA ALA A 225 6.68 15.36 0.52
C ALA A 225 8.20 15.60 0.65
N THR A 226 8.64 16.80 1.05
CA THR A 226 10.07 17.14 1.15
C THR A 226 10.49 17.92 2.40
N ARG A 227 9.55 18.23 3.31
CA ARG A 227 9.82 19.05 4.50
C ARG A 227 9.14 18.48 5.74
N LEU A 228 9.86 18.50 6.87
CA LEU A 228 9.29 18.37 8.20
C LEU A 228 8.83 19.74 8.69
N ARG A 229 7.63 19.82 9.25
CA ARG A 229 7.06 21.01 9.88
C ARG A 229 6.93 20.72 11.37
N VAL A 230 7.67 21.45 12.19
CA VAL A 230 7.75 21.23 13.64
C VAL A 230 7.35 22.50 14.36
N SER A 231 6.39 22.40 15.28
CA SER A 231 6.10 23.47 16.24
C SER A 231 6.84 23.16 17.54
N VAL A 232 7.71 24.08 17.97
CA VAL A 232 8.48 23.95 19.22
C VAL A 232 7.93 24.87 20.32
N ALA A 233 8.01 24.44 21.57
CA ALA A 233 7.57 25.22 22.71
C ALA A 233 8.40 26.50 22.92
N ASP A 234 9.71 26.42 22.67
CA ASP A 234 10.69 27.49 22.89
C ASP A 234 11.69 27.58 21.72
N PRO A 235 11.53 28.56 20.82
CA PRO A 235 12.42 28.75 19.66
C PRO A 235 13.87 29.05 20.05
N SER A 236 14.11 29.61 21.24
CA SER A 236 15.46 29.98 21.67
C SER A 236 16.36 28.77 21.97
N LYS A 237 15.76 27.58 22.08
CA LYS A 237 16.47 26.32 22.31
C LYS A 237 16.71 25.51 21.04
N VAL A 238 16.29 26.03 19.89
CA VAL A 238 16.58 25.42 18.59
C VAL A 238 18.02 25.74 18.21
N ALA A 239 18.77 24.71 17.83
CA ALA A 239 20.16 24.83 17.45
C ALA A 239 20.35 25.56 16.10
N PRO A 240 21.56 26.04 15.78
CA PRO A 240 21.83 26.73 14.52
C PRO A 240 21.60 25.86 13.29
N ASP A 241 21.11 26.45 12.19
CA ASP A 241 20.82 25.79 10.91
C ASP A 241 21.98 24.97 10.34
N SER A 242 23.22 25.38 10.63
CA SER A 242 24.43 24.67 10.22
C SER A 242 24.49 23.24 10.78
N GLN A 243 23.94 23.01 11.97
CA GLN A 243 23.89 21.69 12.59
C GLN A 243 22.80 20.80 11.98
N PHE A 244 21.67 21.38 11.58
CA PHE A 244 20.67 20.65 10.79
C PHE A 244 21.23 20.26 9.41
N LYS A 245 21.95 21.18 8.76
CA LYS A 245 22.62 20.91 7.47
C LYS A 245 23.70 19.84 7.58
N ALA A 246 24.45 19.83 8.68
CA ALA A 246 25.40 18.74 8.98
C ALA A 246 24.70 17.37 9.11
N ASN A 247 23.42 17.38 9.49
CA ASN A 247 22.55 16.21 9.56
C ASN A 247 21.66 16.03 8.31
N LYS A 248 22.11 16.51 7.14
CA LYS A 248 21.49 16.35 5.82
C LYS A 248 20.24 17.19 5.52
N ALA A 249 19.88 18.14 6.37
CA ALA A 249 18.92 19.16 5.95
C ALA A 249 19.51 19.97 4.77
N VAL A 250 18.72 20.18 3.73
CA VAL A 250 19.02 21.11 2.64
C VAL A 250 18.89 22.55 3.14
N ASN A 251 17.84 22.83 3.89
CA ASN A 251 17.61 24.12 4.50
C ASN A 251 16.74 24.04 5.75
N VAL A 252 16.81 25.07 6.58
CA VAL A 252 15.92 25.27 7.72
C VAL A 252 15.29 26.64 7.61
N VAL A 253 13.99 26.74 7.85
CA VAL A 253 13.24 28.00 7.85
C VAL A 253 12.60 28.17 9.21
N HIS A 254 12.76 29.36 9.81
CA HIS A 254 12.26 29.69 11.13
C HIS A 254 11.16 30.75 11.05
N HIS A 255 9.98 30.44 11.59
CA HIS A 255 8.84 31.34 11.73
C HIS A 255 8.35 31.31 13.18
N GLY A 256 9.04 32.03 14.06
CA GLY A 256 8.72 32.04 15.49
C GLY A 256 8.84 30.63 16.08
N LYS A 257 7.71 30.01 16.43
CA LYS A 257 7.64 28.63 16.96
C LYS A 257 7.58 27.55 15.89
N ALA A 258 7.28 27.90 14.65
CA ALA A 258 7.21 26.97 13.54
C ALA A 258 8.57 26.88 12.84
N ILE A 259 9.14 25.68 12.82
CA ILE A 259 10.40 25.34 12.17
C ILE A 259 10.12 24.40 11.00
N GLN A 260 10.60 24.75 9.80
CA GLN A 260 10.55 23.86 8.64
C GLN A 260 11.95 23.32 8.33
N VAL A 261 12.13 22.00 8.41
CA VAL A 261 13.37 21.32 8.04
C VAL A 261 13.18 20.70 6.66
N ILE A 262 13.87 21.24 5.66
CA ILE A 262 13.81 20.79 4.27
C ILE A 262 14.90 19.74 4.06
N GLU A 263 14.52 18.52 3.67
CA GLU A 263 15.46 17.40 3.54
C GLU A 263 15.33 16.65 2.21
N GLY A 264 14.11 16.57 1.66
CA GLY A 264 13.83 15.82 0.43
C GLY A 264 13.00 14.56 0.69
N LEU A 265 13.14 13.56 -0.16
CA LEU A 265 12.23 12.40 -0.24
C LEU A 265 12.31 11.43 0.96
N ASP A 266 13.27 11.66 1.87
CA ASP A 266 13.49 10.86 3.08
C ASP A 266 12.56 11.27 4.25
N VAL A 267 11.83 12.38 4.10
CA VAL A 267 11.01 12.97 5.17
C VAL A 267 10.00 12.02 5.82
N PRO A 268 9.26 11.16 5.09
CA PRO A 268 8.35 10.22 5.72
C PRO A 268 9.05 9.27 6.71
N GLN A 269 10.25 8.81 6.37
CA GLN A 269 11.04 7.92 7.21
C GLN A 269 11.53 8.63 8.47
N VAL A 270 12.02 9.87 8.33
CA VAL A 270 12.48 10.65 9.48
C VAL A 270 11.31 11.04 10.40
N LEU A 271 10.14 11.35 9.84
CA LEU A 271 8.94 11.63 10.61
C LEU A 271 8.53 10.43 11.48
N ASP A 272 8.47 9.24 10.89
CA ASP A 272 8.07 8.02 11.58
C ASP A 272 9.01 7.74 12.78
N GLU A 273 10.33 7.87 12.56
CA GLU A 273 11.33 7.69 13.62
C GLU A 273 11.25 8.77 14.71
N MET A 274 11.03 10.05 14.32
CA MET A 274 10.84 11.13 15.30
C MET A 274 9.59 10.89 16.15
N ASN A 275 8.47 10.46 15.55
CA ASN A 275 7.25 10.12 16.26
C ASN A 275 7.48 8.98 17.26
N GLN A 276 8.15 7.91 16.83
CA GLN A 276 8.46 6.78 17.71
C GLN A 276 9.33 7.20 18.89
N LEU A 277 10.42 7.95 18.66
CA LEU A 277 11.32 8.44 19.72
C LEU A 277 10.61 9.39 20.69
N MET A 278 9.66 10.20 20.20
CA MET A 278 8.82 11.05 21.04
C MET A 278 7.90 10.23 21.95
N GLN A 279 7.25 9.19 21.42
CA GLN A 279 6.37 8.30 22.19
C GLN A 279 7.16 7.51 23.24
N GLU A 280 8.35 7.00 22.89
CA GLU A 280 9.26 6.33 23.85
C GLU A 280 9.69 7.27 25.00
N SER A 281 9.77 8.57 24.71
CA SER A 281 10.09 9.62 25.68
C SER A 281 8.85 10.13 26.46
N GLY A 282 7.67 9.58 26.21
CA GLY A 282 6.41 9.98 26.85
C GLY A 282 5.87 11.33 26.39
N ASN A 283 6.18 11.77 25.16
CA ASN A 283 5.57 12.96 24.56
C ASN A 283 4.39 12.58 23.63
N ASP A 284 3.23 13.17 23.88
CA ASP A 284 1.98 13.00 23.12
C ASP A 284 1.76 14.15 22.11
N ALA A 285 2.83 14.66 21.50
CA ALA A 285 2.73 15.72 20.49
C ALA A 285 1.77 15.30 19.35
N LYS A 286 0.99 16.25 18.82
CA LYS A 286 0.10 15.96 17.69
C LYS A 286 0.97 15.65 16.47
N VAL A 287 0.91 14.40 15.99
CA VAL A 287 1.59 13.96 14.77
C VAL A 287 0.58 13.79 13.64
N SER A 288 0.81 14.44 12.50
CA SER A 288 -0.05 14.32 11.32
C SER A 288 0.76 14.15 10.04
N THR A 289 0.24 13.35 9.11
CA THR A 289 0.83 13.19 7.78
C THR A 289 -0.11 13.74 6.71
N GLU A 290 0.43 14.24 5.60
CA GLU A 290 -0.36 14.55 4.40
C GLU A 290 -1.10 13.32 3.83
N GLN A 291 -0.73 12.09 4.24
CA GLN A 291 -1.36 10.85 3.79
C GLN A 291 -2.69 10.54 4.48
N ASP A 292 -2.96 11.12 5.66
CA ASP A 292 -4.13 10.76 6.48
C ASP A 292 -5.36 11.63 6.17
N ASN A 293 -5.18 12.81 5.57
CA ASN A 293 -6.28 13.68 5.15
C ASN A 293 -5.86 14.57 3.95
N PRO A 294 -6.42 14.36 2.74
CA PRO A 294 -6.07 15.14 1.55
C PRO A 294 -6.41 16.64 1.67
N TYR A 295 -7.27 17.02 2.62
CA TYR A 295 -7.60 18.43 2.88
C TYR A 295 -6.50 19.14 3.67
N ILE A 296 -5.76 18.44 4.53
CA ILE A 296 -4.64 19.02 5.30
C ILE A 296 -3.55 19.51 4.33
N ALA A 297 -3.14 18.67 3.37
CA ALA A 297 -2.13 19.04 2.39
C ALA A 297 -2.51 20.31 1.61
N ARG A 298 -3.80 20.42 1.26
CA ARG A 298 -4.36 21.57 0.54
C ARG A 298 -4.40 22.81 1.44
N ALA A 299 -4.87 22.67 2.68
CA ALA A 299 -4.93 23.74 3.67
C ALA A 299 -3.52 24.28 3.97
N THR A 300 -2.54 23.42 4.25
CA THR A 300 -1.18 23.88 4.55
C THR A 300 -0.50 24.51 3.33
N GLY A 301 -0.77 23.96 2.13
CA GLY A 301 -0.31 24.56 0.89
C GLY A 301 -0.86 25.98 0.68
N ILE A 302 -2.15 26.19 0.97
CA ILE A 302 -2.79 27.51 0.91
C ILE A 302 -2.18 28.47 1.93
N VAL A 303 -1.98 28.03 3.17
CA VAL A 303 -1.38 28.85 4.24
C VAL A 303 0.04 29.30 3.88
N ASP A 304 0.88 28.39 3.36
CA ASP A 304 2.23 28.71 2.92
C ASP A 304 2.23 29.79 1.81
N LEU A 305 1.34 29.64 0.82
CA LEU A 305 1.22 30.58 -0.30
C LEU A 305 0.62 31.94 0.12
N LEU A 306 -0.16 31.97 1.20
CA LEU A 306 -0.66 33.22 1.79
C LEU A 306 0.41 33.96 2.61
N GLY A 307 1.61 33.40 2.75
CA GLY A 307 2.70 34.00 3.52
C GLY A 307 2.69 33.65 4.99
N GLY A 308 2.10 32.51 5.35
CA GLY A 308 2.04 31.96 6.72
C GLY A 308 0.74 32.32 7.46
N GLU A 309 0.46 31.59 8.55
CA GLU A 309 -0.72 31.82 9.39
C GLU A 309 -0.75 33.23 9.99
N GLU A 310 0.42 33.80 10.27
CA GLU A 310 0.57 35.15 10.81
C GLU A 310 0.15 36.24 9.82
N ASN A 311 0.09 35.92 8.53
CA ASN A 311 -0.37 36.83 7.51
C ASN A 311 -1.88 36.74 7.28
N ILE A 312 -2.58 35.79 7.90
CA ILE A 312 -4.01 35.53 7.72
C ILE A 312 -4.80 36.18 8.87
N LYS A 313 -5.75 37.05 8.55
CA LYS A 313 -6.68 37.68 9.52
C LYS A 313 -7.87 36.80 9.82
N ASP A 314 -8.43 36.23 8.76
CA ASP A 314 -9.58 35.34 8.79
C ASP A 314 -9.58 34.43 7.57
N VAL A 315 -10.28 33.32 7.71
CA VAL A 315 -10.54 32.34 6.67
C VAL A 315 -12.02 31.96 6.77
N ILE A 316 -12.70 31.96 5.62
CA ILE A 316 -14.13 31.66 5.51
C ILE A 316 -14.32 30.74 4.31
N ALA A 317 -15.01 29.63 4.51
CA ALA A 317 -15.47 28.77 3.42
C ALA A 317 -16.71 29.39 2.74
N CYS A 318 -16.65 29.54 1.43
CA CYS A 318 -17.68 30.12 0.58
C CYS A 318 -18.05 29.14 -0.55
N ALA A 319 -18.82 28.10 -0.22
CA ALA A 319 -19.31 27.05 -1.13
C ALA A 319 -18.21 26.30 -1.92
N SER A 320 -17.56 26.97 -2.88
CA SER A 320 -16.45 26.43 -3.68
C SER A 320 -15.11 27.14 -3.48
N ARG A 321 -15.06 28.10 -2.54
CA ARG A 321 -13.91 28.99 -2.34
C ARG A 321 -13.48 29.06 -0.89
N VAL A 322 -12.18 29.19 -0.66
CA VAL A 322 -11.62 29.71 0.59
C VAL A 322 -11.44 31.21 0.40
N ARG A 323 -12.17 32.00 1.16
CA ARG A 323 -11.99 33.45 1.25
C ARG A 323 -11.10 33.75 2.45
N THR A 324 -10.10 34.59 2.27
CA THR A 324 -9.24 35.03 3.36
C THR A 324 -8.93 36.51 3.25
N HIS A 325 -8.74 37.17 4.39
CA HIS A 325 -8.12 38.49 4.43
C HIS A 325 -6.70 38.37 4.93
N VAL A 326 -5.76 39.05 4.28
CA VAL A 326 -4.35 39.06 4.71
C VAL A 326 -3.91 40.39 5.33
N PHE A 327 -2.89 40.35 6.17
CA PHE A 327 -2.25 41.55 6.72
C PHE A 327 -1.39 42.28 5.68
N ASP A 328 -0.61 41.54 4.89
CA ASP A 328 0.27 42.07 3.85
C ASP A 328 0.15 41.25 2.56
N THR A 329 -0.36 41.88 1.50
CA THR A 329 -0.52 41.26 0.18
C THR A 329 0.82 40.98 -0.51
N LYS A 330 1.92 41.61 -0.09
CA LYS A 330 3.25 41.38 -0.68
C LYS A 330 3.88 40.05 -0.27
N LYS A 331 3.40 39.45 0.83
CA LYS A 331 3.86 38.13 1.29
C LYS A 331 3.16 36.98 0.58
N VAL A 332 2.10 37.28 -0.17
CA VAL A 332 1.31 36.29 -0.90
C VAL A 332 2.05 35.91 -2.17
N ALA A 333 2.14 34.60 -2.40
CA ALA A 333 2.79 34.04 -3.58
C ALA A 333 2.05 34.43 -4.89
N PRO A 334 2.71 34.36 -6.05
CA PRO A 334 2.05 34.60 -7.33
C PRO A 334 0.94 33.57 -7.62
N ASP A 335 -0.12 33.99 -8.32
CA ASP A 335 -1.28 33.14 -8.68
C ASP A 335 -0.91 31.83 -9.40
N ALA A 336 0.20 31.83 -10.13
CA ALA A 336 0.73 30.65 -10.83
C ALA A 336 1.20 29.54 -9.87
N GLU A 337 1.51 29.86 -8.62
CA GLU A 337 1.91 28.90 -7.59
C GLU A 337 0.71 28.24 -6.92
N PHE A 338 -0.38 28.99 -6.70
CA PHE A 338 -1.65 28.44 -6.20
C PHE A 338 -2.18 27.32 -7.09
N LYS A 339 -2.13 27.50 -8.41
CA LYS A 339 -2.57 26.52 -9.42
C LYS A 339 -1.79 25.20 -9.44
N LYS A 340 -0.65 25.10 -8.73
CA LYS A 340 0.20 23.91 -8.70
C LYS A 340 -0.03 23.01 -7.49
N ILE A 341 -0.64 23.55 -6.43
CA ILE A 341 -0.69 22.89 -5.11
C ILE A 341 -2.09 22.42 -4.79
N VAL A 342 -3.06 23.29 -5.07
CA VAL A 342 -4.47 22.95 -5.05
C VAL A 342 -4.82 22.82 -6.52
N ASP A 343 -5.71 21.91 -6.93
CA ASP A 343 -6.38 22.01 -8.24
C ASP A 343 -7.28 23.27 -8.26
N SER A 344 -6.76 24.42 -7.83
CA SER A 344 -7.44 25.68 -7.76
C SER A 344 -7.60 26.21 -9.16
N TYR A 345 -8.85 26.36 -9.54
CA TYR A 345 -9.24 26.85 -10.86
C TYR A 345 -8.84 28.33 -11.04
N GLU A 346 -8.86 29.12 -9.97
CA GLU A 346 -8.70 30.57 -10.01
C GLU A 346 -8.34 31.15 -8.62
N VAL A 347 -7.52 32.21 -8.61
CA VAL A 347 -7.28 33.07 -7.45
C VAL A 347 -7.70 34.49 -7.82
N GLN A 348 -8.49 35.15 -6.98
CA GLN A 348 -8.95 36.51 -7.19
C GLN A 348 -8.50 37.39 -6.04
N HIS A 349 -7.74 38.45 -6.35
CA HIS A 349 -7.36 39.49 -5.41
C HIS A 349 -8.40 40.61 -5.45
N ARG A 350 -8.90 41.01 -4.29
CA ARG A 350 -9.93 42.05 -4.13
C ARG A 350 -9.43 43.17 -3.22
N ASP A 351 -10.21 44.25 -3.17
CA ASP A 351 -9.95 45.38 -2.28
C ASP A 351 -9.91 44.92 -0.81
N ASN A 352 -9.25 45.69 0.06
CA ASN A 352 -9.07 45.39 1.50
C ASN A 352 -8.26 44.12 1.83
N ASN A 353 -7.33 43.73 0.97
CA ASN A 353 -6.47 42.54 1.15
C ASN A 353 -7.26 41.22 1.20
N GLU A 354 -8.43 41.16 0.56
CA GLU A 354 -9.21 39.93 0.40
C GLU A 354 -8.65 39.09 -0.75
N ILE A 355 -8.52 37.78 -0.52
CA ILE A 355 -8.08 36.79 -1.50
C ILE A 355 -9.11 35.65 -1.53
N ASP A 356 -9.70 35.45 -2.70
CA ASP A 356 -10.63 34.36 -2.98
C ASP A 356 -9.88 33.26 -3.73
N ILE A 357 -9.75 32.07 -3.13
CA ILE A 357 -9.09 30.90 -3.71
C ILE A 357 -10.16 29.86 -4.03
N VAL A 358 -10.34 29.52 -5.31
CA VAL A 358 -11.30 28.48 -5.70
C VAL A 358 -10.71 27.11 -5.38
N VAL A 359 -11.34 26.35 -4.49
CA VAL A 359 -10.88 25.02 -4.06
C VAL A 359 -11.89 23.90 -4.39
N GLY A 360 -13.05 24.23 -4.98
CA GLY A 360 -14.09 23.24 -5.29
C GLY A 360 -14.99 22.95 -4.08
N LEU A 361 -15.88 21.96 -4.21
CA LEU A 361 -17.02 21.74 -3.31
C LEU A 361 -16.64 21.40 -1.86
N ASP A 362 -15.40 21.03 -1.61
CA ASP A 362 -14.90 20.66 -0.28
C ASP A 362 -14.24 21.85 0.45
N ALA A 363 -14.67 23.09 0.15
CA ALA A 363 -14.08 24.29 0.75
C ALA A 363 -14.17 24.29 2.28
N ASP A 364 -15.28 23.80 2.83
CA ASP A 364 -15.48 23.69 4.28
C ASP A 364 -14.42 22.77 4.91
N GLN A 365 -14.10 21.63 4.27
CA GLN A 365 -13.11 20.66 4.77
C GLN A 365 -11.66 21.16 4.68
N VAL A 366 -11.39 22.17 3.84
CA VAL A 366 -10.08 22.81 3.72
C VAL A 366 -9.91 23.92 4.75
N VAL A 367 -11.03 24.47 5.25
CA VAL A 367 -11.06 25.50 6.31
C VAL A 367 -11.06 24.88 7.70
N ASP A 368 -11.81 23.81 7.91
CA ASP A 368 -11.85 23.01 9.13
C ASP A 368 -10.51 22.31 9.41
#